data_AF-A0A5C7PNS8-F1
#
_entry.id   AF-A0A5C7PNS8-F1
#
_cell.length_a   1.000
_cell.length_b   1.000
_cell.length_c   1.000
_cell.angle_alpha   90.00
_cell.angle_beta   90.00
_cell.angle_gamma   90.00
#
_symmetry.space_group_name_H-M   'P 1'
#
loop_
_entity.id
_entity.type
_entity.pdbx_description
1 polymer ?
#
loop_
_entity_poly.entity_id
_entity_poly.type
_entity_poly.pdbx_seq_one_letter_code
_entity_poly.pdbx_strand_id
1 'polypeptide(L)'
;MYPVDSQTPDYSQQYAVSFNEIAPGIVEWANSFRAVGETLIDSIARVRTAIAMSDAQRAMLDIQLQRAQAGLPPLSMQQNSNGNGLMILALIALVLFMASRDKGNESE
;
A
#
# COMPACT_ATOMS: atom_id res chain seq x y z
N MET A 1 17.08 23.95 13.62
CA MET A 1 17.32 22.81 12.72
C MET A 1 16.30 21.77 13.12
N TYR A 2 15.15 21.74 12.43
CA TYR A 2 14.09 20.78 12.74
C TYR A 2 14.51 19.40 12.24
N PRO A 3 14.36 18.32 13.02
CA PRO A 3 14.54 16.98 12.51
C PRO A 3 13.45 16.76 11.47
N VAL A 4 13.85 16.57 10.21
CA VAL A 4 12.94 16.14 9.15
C VAL A 4 12.75 14.65 9.35
N ASP A 5 11.97 14.29 10.36
CA ASP A 5 11.42 12.93 10.49
C ASP A 5 10.29 12.82 9.47
N SER A 6 10.60 13.01 8.18
CA SER A 6 9.67 12.69 7.11
C SER A 6 9.62 11.17 7.02
N GLN A 7 8.88 10.56 7.94
CA GLN A 7 8.20 9.29 7.66
C GLN A 7 7.18 9.58 6.55
N THR A 8 7.67 9.87 5.34
CA THR A 8 6.88 9.81 4.13
C THR A 8 6.35 8.39 4.14
N PRO A 9 5.02 8.18 4.24
CA PRO A 9 4.50 6.84 4.39
C PRO A 9 4.98 6.02 3.19
N ASP A 10 5.74 4.98 3.46
CA ASP A 10 6.28 4.13 2.41
C ASP A 10 5.16 3.24 1.87
N TYR A 11 4.40 3.80 0.93
CA TYR A 11 3.34 3.07 0.23
C TYR A 11 3.88 2.12 -0.83
N SER A 12 5.21 1.97 -0.99
CA SER A 12 5.81 1.17 -2.07
C SER A 12 5.27 -0.26 -2.12
N GLN A 13 5.05 -0.89 -0.95
CA GLN A 13 4.50 -2.24 -0.88
C GLN A 13 3.02 -2.29 -1.30
N GLN A 14 2.22 -1.29 -0.91
CA GLN A 14 0.80 -1.23 -1.29
C GLN A 14 0.64 -0.95 -2.79
N TYR A 15 1.51 -0.10 -3.32
CA TYR A 15 1.59 0.17 -4.75
C TYR A 15 2.08 -1.04 -5.54
N ALA A 16 3.03 -1.82 -5.04
CA ALA A 16 3.48 -3.05 -5.70
C ALA A 16 2.31 -4.02 -5.92
N VAL A 17 1.45 -4.22 -4.91
CA VAL A 17 0.25 -5.06 -5.03
C VAL A 17 -0.69 -4.49 -6.09
N SER A 18 -1.03 -3.20 -6.00
CA SER A 18 -1.98 -2.58 -6.94
C SER A 18 -1.48 -2.54 -8.38
N PHE A 19 -0.18 -2.29 -8.60
CA PHE A 19 0.41 -2.32 -9.93
C PHE A 19 0.35 -3.72 -10.54
N ASN A 20 0.62 -4.75 -9.74
CA ASN A 20 0.55 -6.13 -10.20
C ASN A 20 -0.88 -6.61 -10.50
N GLU A 21 -1.90 -6.04 -9.82
CA GLU A 21 -3.31 -6.27 -10.14
C GLU A 21 -3.71 -5.67 -11.50
N ILE A 22 -3.19 -4.48 -11.84
CA ILE A 22 -3.45 -3.82 -13.13
C ILE A 22 -2.71 -4.51 -14.27
N ALA A 23 -1.42 -4.76 -14.06
CA ALA A 23 -0.50 -5.31 -15.05
C ALA A 23 0.29 -6.48 -14.42
N PRO A 24 -0.22 -7.72 -14.55
CA PRO A 24 0.44 -8.88 -13.98
C PRO A 24 1.89 -9.03 -14.46
N GLY A 25 2.82 -9.19 -13.51
CA GLY A 25 4.25 -9.33 -13.79
C GLY A 25 5.00 -8.00 -13.95
N ILE A 26 4.32 -6.84 -13.90
CA ILE A 26 4.98 -5.53 -14.05
C ILE A 26 6.02 -5.27 -12.96
N VAL A 27 5.75 -5.72 -11.74
CA VAL A 27 6.65 -5.53 -10.58
C VAL A 27 7.91 -6.37 -10.74
N GLU A 28 7.78 -7.61 -11.17
CA GLU A 28 8.92 -8.51 -11.42
C GLU A 28 9.79 -7.98 -12.56
N TRP A 29 9.14 -7.47 -13.61
CA TRP A 29 9.84 -6.85 -14.73
C TRP A 29 10.54 -5.56 -14.31
N ALA A 30 9.87 -4.67 -13.57
CA ALA A 30 10.45 -3.45 -13.04
C ALA A 30 11.64 -3.74 -12.12
N ASN A 31 11.57 -4.77 -11.28
CA ASN A 31 12.69 -5.19 -10.43
C ASN A 31 13.88 -5.72 -11.24
N SER A 32 13.63 -6.44 -12.34
CA SER A 32 14.67 -6.98 -13.21
C SER A 32 15.51 -5.91 -13.91
N PHE A 33 14.92 -4.75 -14.18
CA PHE A 33 15.58 -3.61 -14.85
C PHE A 33 15.91 -2.45 -13.91
N ARG A 34 15.67 -2.59 -12.60
CA ARG A 34 15.82 -1.50 -11.63
C ARG A 34 17.29 -1.12 -11.47
N ALA A 35 17.60 0.17 -11.63
CA ALA A 35 18.93 0.68 -11.34
C ALA A 35 19.18 0.77 -9.82
N VAL A 36 20.46 0.77 -9.42
CA VAL A 36 20.85 0.94 -8.02
C VAL A 36 20.41 2.32 -7.54
N GLY A 37 19.61 2.35 -6.46
CA GLY A 37 19.04 3.59 -5.90
C GLY A 37 17.74 4.07 -6.56
N GLU A 38 17.25 3.40 -7.61
CA GLU A 38 15.96 3.71 -8.25
C GLU A 38 14.79 3.17 -7.40
N THR A 39 13.72 3.96 -7.28
CA THR A 39 12.50 3.51 -6.60
C THR A 39 11.70 2.56 -7.48
N LEU A 40 10.85 1.72 -6.89
CA LEU A 40 9.95 0.84 -7.65
C LEU A 40 9.02 1.64 -8.56
N ILE A 41 8.53 2.78 -8.09
CA ILE A 41 7.61 3.67 -8.81
C ILE A 41 8.28 4.20 -10.07
N ASP A 42 9.52 4.69 -9.96
CA ASP A 42 10.28 5.22 -11.10
C ASP A 42 10.60 4.12 -12.12
N SER A 43 10.96 2.92 -11.65
CA SER A 43 11.18 1.79 -12.54
C SER A 43 9.91 1.41 -13.31
N ILE A 44 8.75 1.34 -12.64
CA ILE A 44 7.45 1.07 -13.28
C ILE A 44 7.08 2.16 -14.29
N ALA A 45 7.31 3.43 -13.97
CA ALA A 45 7.07 4.56 -14.87
C ALA A 45 7.84 4.43 -16.19
N ARG A 46 9.06 3.88 -16.12
CA ARG A 46 9.91 3.62 -17.29
C ARG A 46 9.43 2.38 -18.05
N VAL A 47 9.22 1.27 -17.36
CA VAL A 47 8.90 -0.01 -18.02
C VAL A 47 7.48 -0.11 -18.57
N ARG A 48 6.52 0.71 -18.11
CA ARG A 48 5.12 0.73 -18.64
C ARG A 48 5.02 0.93 -20.16
N THR A 49 6.05 1.51 -20.77
CA THR A 49 6.10 1.76 -22.22
C THR A 49 6.45 0.51 -23.01
N ALA A 50 7.08 -0.46 -22.38
CA ALA A 50 7.65 -1.64 -23.03
C ALA A 50 6.87 -2.94 -22.74
N ILE A 51 5.87 -2.90 -21.85
CA ILE A 51 4.89 -3.99 -21.66
C ILE A 51 3.67 -3.76 -22.58
N ALA A 52 3.21 -4.83 -23.24
CA ALA A 52 1.93 -4.83 -23.94
C ALA A 52 0.78 -4.80 -22.91
N MET A 53 0.00 -3.73 -22.92
CA MET A 53 -1.16 -3.53 -22.04
C MET A 53 -2.33 -3.00 -22.85
N SER A 54 -3.55 -3.27 -22.40
CA SER A 54 -4.74 -2.59 -22.92
C SER A 54 -4.71 -1.10 -22.56
N ASP A 55 -5.43 -0.27 -23.33
CA ASP A 55 -5.54 1.17 -23.06
C ASP A 55 -6.13 1.44 -21.66
N ALA A 56 -7.08 0.61 -21.22
CA ALA A 56 -7.66 0.70 -19.89
C ALA A 56 -6.61 0.44 -18.78
N GLN A 57 -5.78 -0.61 -18.92
CA GLN A 57 -4.72 -0.91 -17.97
C GLN A 57 -3.68 0.21 -17.91
N ARG A 58 -3.27 0.75 -19.06
CA ARG A 58 -2.33 1.86 -19.14
C ARG A 58 -2.87 3.11 -18.45
N ALA A 59 -4.13 3.47 -18.69
CA ALA A 59 -4.78 4.61 -18.03
C ALA A 59 -4.85 4.43 -16.50
N MET A 60 -5.21 3.23 -16.01
CA MET A 60 -5.26 2.98 -14.57
C MET A 60 -3.87 2.99 -13.94
N LEU A 61 -2.86 2.43 -14.62
CA LEU A 61 -1.47 2.45 -14.16
C LEU A 61 -0.95 3.90 -14.05
N ASP A 62 -1.26 4.74 -15.03
CA ASP A 62 -0.87 6.15 -15.03
C ASP A 62 -1.48 6.94 -13.87
N ILE A 63 -2.76 6.68 -13.55
CA ILE A 63 -3.43 7.28 -12.39
C ILE A 63 -2.73 6.86 -11.09
N GLN A 64 -2.43 5.57 -10.92
CA GLN A 64 -1.74 5.08 -9.71
C GLN A 64 -0.34 5.66 -9.59
N LEU A 65 0.38 5.82 -10.71
CA LEU A 65 1.70 6.41 -10.73
C LEU A 65 1.67 7.88 -10.31
N GLN A 66 0.73 8.67 -10.82
CA GLN A 66 0.54 10.06 -10.42
C GLN A 66 0.23 10.20 -8.93
N ARG A 67 -0.59 9.31 -8.38
CA ARG A 67 -0.90 9.28 -6.95
C ARG A 67 0.32 8.91 -6.11
N ALA A 68 1.10 7.93 -6.56
CA ALA A 68 2.32 7.50 -5.88
C ALA A 68 3.34 8.66 -5.81
N GLN A 69 3.50 9.40 -6.91
CA GLN A 69 4.33 10.60 -6.98
C GLN A 69 3.82 11.73 -6.08
N ALA A 70 2.49 11.85 -5.94
CA ALA A 70 1.87 12.81 -5.03
C ALA A 70 1.88 12.39 -3.55
N GLY A 71 2.44 11.23 -3.22
CA GLY A 71 2.43 10.69 -1.85
C GLY A 71 1.03 10.32 -1.34
N LEU A 72 0.08 10.11 -2.25
CA LEU A 72 -1.28 9.69 -1.92
C LEU A 72 -1.34 8.16 -1.80
N PRO A 73 -2.30 7.60 -1.04
CA PRO A 73 -2.50 6.15 -0.98
C PRO A 73 -3.00 5.61 -2.34
N PRO A 74 -2.67 4.35 -2.70
CA PRO A 74 -3.15 3.74 -3.93
C PRO A 74 -4.68 3.69 -3.95
N LEU A 75 -5.26 3.78 -5.14
CA LEU A 75 -6.67 3.43 -5.31
C LEU A 75 -6.80 1.94 -5.04
N SER A 76 -7.50 1.59 -3.97
CA SER A 76 -7.81 0.20 -3.65
C SER A 76 -8.72 -0.37 -4.74
N MET A 77 -8.20 -1.21 -5.63
CA MET A 77 -9.07 -2.10 -6.43
C MET A 77 -9.54 -3.31 -5.60
N GLN A 78 -8.86 -3.55 -4.47
CA GLN A 78 -9.08 -4.67 -3.58
C GLN A 78 -9.23 -4.21 -2.13
N GLN A 79 -10.34 -3.53 -1.82
CA GLN A 79 -10.93 -3.69 -0.49
C GLN A 79 -11.67 -5.04 -0.44
N ASN A 80 -11.01 -6.15 -0.78
CA ASN A 80 -11.61 -7.48 -0.56
C ASN A 80 -10.66 -8.68 -0.48
N SER A 81 -9.34 -8.53 -0.54
CA SER A 81 -8.47 -9.72 -0.51
C SER A 81 -7.23 -9.47 0.36
N ASN A 82 -7.38 -9.75 1.65
CA ASN A 82 -6.31 -10.10 2.58
C ASN A 82 -5.30 -8.99 2.96
N GLY A 83 -5.34 -8.57 4.24
CA GLY A 83 -4.07 -8.38 4.96
C GLY A 83 -3.84 -7.12 5.79
N ASN A 84 -4.81 -6.23 6.02
CA ASN A 84 -4.65 -5.12 6.98
C ASN A 84 -5.86 -4.86 7.90
N GLY A 85 -6.83 -5.78 7.93
CA GLY A 85 -7.97 -5.73 8.85
C GLY A 85 -7.67 -6.13 10.30
N LEU A 86 -6.45 -6.60 10.61
CA LEU A 86 -6.11 -7.12 11.94
C LEU A 86 -5.73 -6.03 12.96
N MET A 87 -5.33 -4.83 12.53
CA MET A 87 -5.01 -3.75 13.47
C MET A 87 -6.26 -3.11 14.09
N ILE A 88 -7.42 -3.14 13.42
CA ILE A 88 -8.66 -2.56 13.96
C ILE A 88 -9.34 -3.52 14.95
N LEU A 89 -9.29 -4.84 14.71
CA LEU A 89 -9.88 -5.82 15.63
C LEU A 89 -9.09 -5.98 16.94
N ALA A 90 -7.76 -5.83 16.91
CA ALA A 90 -6.93 -5.91 18.11
C ALA A 90 -7.23 -4.79 19.13
N LEU A 91 -7.54 -3.58 18.65
CA LEU A 91 -7.92 -2.45 19.52
C LEU A 91 -9.30 -2.67 20.17
N ILE A 92 -10.26 -3.21 19.44
CA ILE A 92 -11.61 -3.48 19.98
C ILE A 92 -11.55 -4.59 21.04
N ALA A 93 -10.79 -5.66 20.81
CA ALA A 93 -10.63 -6.75 21.76
C ALA A 93 -9.95 -6.31 23.07
N LEU A 94 -8.95 -5.42 23.00
CA LEU A 94 -8.27 -4.89 24.19
C LEU A 94 -9.18 -3.96 25.01
N VAL A 95 -9.99 -3.12 24.36
CA VAL A 95 -10.94 -2.23 25.03
C VAL A 95 -12.08 -3.01 25.69
N LEU A 96 -12.59 -4.06 25.05
CA LEU A 96 -13.59 -4.96 25.64
C LEU A 96 -13.04 -5.80 26.80
N PHE A 97 -11.78 -6.21 26.73
CA PHE A 97 -11.12 -6.95 27.82
C PHE A 97 -10.84 -6.06 29.03
N MET A 98 -10.45 -4.79 28.84
CA MET A 98 -10.30 -3.83 29.94
C MET A 98 -11.63 -3.43 30.58
N ALA A 99 -12.70 -3.25 29.78
CA ALA A 99 -14.02 -2.94 30.31
C ALA A 99 -14.67 -4.09 31.10
N SER A 100 -14.27 -5.34 30.86
CA SER A 100 -14.79 -6.51 31.57
C SER A 100 -14.08 -6.78 32.91
N ARG A 101 -12.93 -6.13 33.17
CA ARG A 101 -12.18 -6.32 34.42
C ARG A 101 -12.60 -5.36 35.54
N ASP A 102 -13.30 -4.29 35.20
CA ASP A 102 -13.73 -3.24 36.15
C ASP A 102 -15.05 -3.59 36.87
N LYS A 103 -15.91 -4.44 36.28
CA LYS A 103 -17.21 -4.84 36.88
C LYS A 103 -17.14 -5.98 37.90
N GLY A 104 -15.95 -6.45 38.24
CA GLY A 104 -15.75 -7.64 39.08
C GLY A 104 -15.57 -7.41 40.58
N ASN A 105 -15.69 -6.18 41.09
CA ASN A 105 -15.34 -5.87 42.49
C ASN A 105 -16.38 -5.04 43.28
N GLU A 106 -17.66 -5.12 42.93
CA GLU A 106 -18.74 -4.51 43.72
C GLU A 106 -19.72 -5.59 44.21
N SER A 107 -19.26 -6.51 45.06
CA SER A 107 -20.14 -7.27 45.97
C SER A 107 -19.35 -7.93 47.10
N GLU A 108 -19.09 -7.17 48.17
CA GLU A 108 -19.08 -7.68 49.55
C GLU A 108 -19.86 -6.69 50.43
#